data_AF-A0A4Q2SMI7-F1
#
_entry.id   AF-A0A4Q2SMI7-F1
#
_cell.length_a   1.000
_cell.length_b   1.000
_cell.length_c   1.000
_cell.angle_alpha   90.00
_cell.angle_beta   90.00
_cell.angle_gamma   90.00
#
_symmetry.space_group_name_H-M   'P 1'
#
loop_
_entity.id
_entity.type
_entity.pdbx_description
1 polymer ?
#
loop_
_entity_poly.entity_id
_entity_poly.type
_entity_poly.pdbx_seq_one_letter_code
_entity_poly.pdbx_strand_id
1 'polypeptide(L)'
;MNSQMETVGTVAQLHTAVTKGFALRETQSIQVTPSGIVGNRDFFLVDVDEHLYSVPRDPIFLGYWTSYDPLLNLFQVGRGAAIECADQVRAAGPVRRFRFDERTVDGRWVPGPWDAFISDVAGRNLRLVRCARPGGGGDIHPVTILSTASLASLGTEADGQPVDVRRFRLNLTLDVGTTPFREDTWTGRSITVGNCVLRLRGGIPRCVAVENRPHDGDRALQVQRRIREVRGATPSRWGPSVLFGAYADVVLSGRVKVGDPVQLAT
;
A
#
# COMPACT_ATOMS: atom_id res chain seq x y z
N MET A 1 -14.66 1.39 34.08
CA MET A 1 -14.36 2.74 33.57
C MET A 1 -14.64 2.74 32.08
N ASN A 2 -15.67 3.45 31.63
CA ASN A 2 -15.88 3.65 30.19
C ASN A 2 -14.75 4.55 29.69
N SER A 3 -13.88 4.02 28.83
CA SER A 3 -12.92 4.86 28.10
C SER A 3 -13.72 5.86 27.27
N GLN A 4 -13.57 7.15 27.55
CA GLN A 4 -14.12 8.17 26.67
C GLN A 4 -13.35 8.11 25.33
N MET A 5 -14.07 8.25 24.22
CA MET A 5 -13.47 8.34 22.90
C MET A 5 -13.42 9.81 22.49
N GLU A 6 -12.21 10.34 22.30
CA GLU A 6 -12.00 11.69 21.78
C GLU A 6 -11.94 11.64 20.26
N THR A 7 -12.70 12.49 19.57
CA THR A 7 -12.55 12.65 18.11
C THR A 7 -11.34 13.52 17.83
N VAL A 8 -10.34 12.94 17.16
CA VAL A 8 -9.03 13.56 16.93
C VAL A 8 -8.82 13.99 15.47
N GLY A 9 -9.73 13.63 14.57
CA GLY A 9 -9.62 13.93 13.15
C GLY A 9 -10.62 13.16 12.27
N THR A 10 -10.32 13.08 10.97
CA THR A 10 -11.12 12.38 9.96
C THR A 10 -10.26 11.64 8.94
N VAL A 11 -10.84 10.69 8.21
CA VAL A 11 -10.19 10.05 7.06
C VAL A 11 -10.14 11.04 5.88
N ALA A 12 -8.94 11.41 5.44
CA ALA A 12 -8.74 12.31 4.32
C ALA A 12 -8.77 11.58 2.97
N GLN A 13 -8.05 10.47 2.85
CA GLN A 13 -7.96 9.70 1.61
C GLN A 13 -7.81 8.20 1.88
N LEU A 14 -8.27 7.40 0.94
CA LEU A 14 -8.14 5.95 0.96
C LEU A 14 -7.53 5.46 -0.35
N HIS A 15 -6.50 4.63 -0.24
CA HIS A 15 -5.79 4.07 -1.38
C HIS A 15 -5.69 2.54 -1.28
N THR A 16 -5.85 1.87 -2.43
CA THR A 16 -5.63 0.43 -2.58
C THR A 16 -4.87 0.17 -3.87
N ALA A 17 -4.27 -1.01 -4.01
CA ALA A 17 -3.83 -1.51 -5.30
C ALA A 17 -4.16 -2.99 -5.36
N VAL A 18 -4.80 -3.44 -6.44
CA VAL A 18 -5.15 -4.87 -6.61
C VAL A 18 -3.89 -5.72 -6.75
N THR A 19 -2.90 -5.22 -7.48
CA THR A 19 -1.63 -5.91 -7.71
C THR A 19 -0.49 -5.19 -6.99
N LYS A 20 0.31 -5.93 -6.20
CA LYS A 20 1.55 -5.40 -5.63
C LYS A 20 2.48 -4.93 -6.75
N GLY A 21 3.06 -3.74 -6.60
CA GLY A 21 3.93 -3.12 -7.61
C GLY A 21 3.25 -2.14 -8.56
N PHE A 22 1.92 -2.20 -8.70
CA PHE A 22 1.17 -1.34 -9.62
C PHE A 22 0.74 -0.02 -8.96
N ALA A 23 0.15 0.87 -9.76
CA ALA A 23 -0.41 2.15 -9.32
C ALA A 23 -1.42 1.98 -8.18
N LEU A 24 -1.37 2.90 -7.21
CA LEU A 24 -2.45 3.03 -6.22
C LEU A 24 -3.68 3.66 -6.89
N ARG A 25 -4.85 3.16 -6.50
CA ARG A 25 -6.16 3.74 -6.82
C ARG A 25 -6.77 4.36 -5.58
N GLU A 26 -7.22 5.59 -5.73
CA GLU A 26 -8.04 6.25 -4.72
C GLU A 26 -9.45 5.66 -4.73
N THR A 27 -10.05 5.51 -3.54
CA THR A 27 -11.41 5.00 -3.36
C THR A 27 -12.15 5.80 -2.29
N GLN A 28 -13.48 5.84 -2.36
CA GLN A 28 -14.31 6.50 -1.35
C GLN A 28 -14.58 5.63 -0.13
N SER A 29 -14.41 4.30 -0.26
CA SER A 29 -14.57 3.38 0.86
C SER A 29 -13.75 2.11 0.71
N ILE A 30 -13.39 1.51 1.84
CA ILE A 30 -12.71 0.22 1.94
C ILE A 30 -13.42 -0.68 2.95
N GLN A 31 -13.37 -1.99 2.70
CA GLN A 31 -13.76 -3.00 3.67
C GLN A 31 -12.50 -3.55 4.35
N VAL A 32 -12.41 -3.40 5.66
CA VAL A 32 -11.32 -3.92 6.49
C VAL A 32 -11.78 -5.21 7.15
N THR A 33 -10.93 -6.23 7.08
CA THR A 33 -11.10 -7.58 7.66
C THR A 33 -9.89 -7.93 8.52
N PRO A 34 -9.88 -9.02 9.31
CA PRO A 34 -8.72 -9.36 10.15
C PRO A 34 -7.43 -9.58 9.34
N SER A 35 -7.54 -10.00 8.08
CA SER A 35 -6.41 -10.17 7.16
C SER A 35 -6.05 -8.91 6.36
N GLY A 36 -6.77 -7.81 6.55
CA GLY A 36 -6.54 -6.52 5.89
C GLY A 36 -7.67 -6.08 4.98
N ILE A 37 -7.33 -5.20 4.04
CA ILE A 37 -8.30 -4.56 3.16
C ILE A 37 -8.67 -5.51 2.01
N VAL A 38 -9.96 -5.74 1.81
CA VAL A 38 -10.46 -6.61 0.72
C VAL A 38 -9.99 -6.08 -0.64
N GLY A 39 -9.46 -6.96 -1.49
CA GLY A 39 -8.99 -6.61 -2.84
C GLY A 39 -7.61 -5.98 -2.88
N ASN A 40 -7.01 -5.65 -1.74
CA ASN A 40 -5.75 -4.91 -1.68
C ASN A 40 -4.55 -5.85 -1.66
N ARG A 41 -3.77 -5.83 -2.75
CA ARG A 41 -2.60 -6.67 -3.03
C ARG A 41 -2.98 -8.16 -3.01
N ASP A 42 -4.13 -8.48 -3.61
CA ASP A 42 -4.58 -9.86 -3.84
C ASP A 42 -3.77 -10.55 -4.94
N PHE A 43 -3.08 -9.76 -5.78
CA PHE A 43 -2.22 -10.25 -6.84
C PHE A 43 -0.79 -9.70 -6.70
N PHE A 44 0.17 -10.43 -7.25
CA PHE A 44 1.56 -9.99 -7.35
C PHE A 44 2.22 -10.62 -8.58
N LEU A 45 3.32 -10.02 -9.02
CA LEU A 45 4.14 -10.55 -10.11
C LEU A 45 5.34 -11.30 -9.57
N VAL A 46 5.74 -12.34 -10.29
CA VAL A 46 7.02 -13.02 -10.05
C VAL A 46 7.80 -13.20 -11.33
N ASP A 47 9.11 -13.32 -11.21
CA ASP A 47 10.00 -13.69 -12.30
C ASP A 47 10.08 -15.23 -12.49
N VAL A 48 10.92 -15.66 -13.43
CA VAL A 48 11.16 -17.08 -13.74
C VAL A 48 11.73 -17.89 -12.57
N ASP A 49 12.34 -17.21 -11.60
CA ASP A 49 12.87 -17.81 -10.38
C ASP A 49 11.85 -17.79 -9.23
N GLU A 50 10.59 -17.41 -9.52
CA GLU A 50 9.49 -17.32 -8.56
C GLU A 50 9.74 -16.28 -7.44
N HIS A 51 10.60 -15.29 -7.71
CA HIS A 51 10.82 -14.14 -6.83
C HIS A 51 9.86 -13.01 -7.17
N LEU A 52 9.36 -12.33 -6.14
CA LEU A 52 8.55 -11.13 -6.26
C LEU A 52 9.23 -10.11 -7.18
N TYR A 53 8.44 -9.59 -8.13
CA TYR A 53 8.79 -8.44 -8.95
C TYR A 53 7.89 -7.26 -8.57
N SER A 54 8.48 -6.19 -8.05
CA SER A 54 7.78 -5.02 -7.50
C SER A 54 8.69 -3.77 -7.53
N VAL A 55 8.14 -2.62 -7.10
CA VAL A 55 8.76 -1.28 -7.18
C VAL A 55 10.24 -1.19 -6.76
N PRO A 56 10.71 -1.82 -5.66
CA PRO A 56 12.13 -1.74 -5.29
C PRO A 56 13.08 -2.28 -6.37
N ARG A 57 12.61 -3.24 -7.17
CA ARG A 57 13.36 -3.83 -8.28
C ARG A 57 13.18 -3.04 -9.56
N ASP A 58 11.96 -2.59 -9.83
CA ASP A 58 11.62 -1.84 -11.03
C ASP A 58 10.30 -1.07 -10.86
N PRO A 59 10.27 0.26 -11.06
CA PRO A 59 9.06 1.06 -10.94
C PRO A 59 8.16 1.05 -12.20
N ILE A 60 8.49 0.29 -13.24
CA ILE A 60 7.81 0.36 -14.56
C ILE A 60 6.28 0.24 -14.51
N PHE A 61 5.74 -0.48 -13.52
CA PHE A 61 4.29 -0.67 -13.35
C PHE A 61 3.59 0.43 -12.53
N LEU A 62 4.30 1.45 -12.04
CA LEU A 62 3.69 2.56 -11.30
C LEU A 62 2.71 3.39 -12.16
N GLY A 63 2.92 3.44 -13.47
CA GLY A 63 2.00 4.08 -14.42
C GLY A 63 0.78 3.23 -14.81
N TYR A 64 0.72 1.96 -14.39
CA TYR A 64 -0.34 1.02 -14.75
C TYR A 64 -1.22 0.72 -13.54
N TRP A 65 -2.53 0.78 -13.73
CA TRP A 65 -3.50 0.38 -12.73
C TRP A 65 -3.99 -1.04 -12.99
N THR A 66 -4.42 -1.72 -11.93
CA THR A 66 -5.14 -2.99 -12.03
C THR A 66 -6.47 -2.92 -11.30
N SER A 67 -7.45 -3.66 -11.82
CA SER A 67 -8.74 -3.89 -11.18
C SER A 67 -9.04 -5.39 -11.16
N TYR A 68 -9.83 -5.82 -10.19
CA TYR A 68 -10.36 -7.17 -10.14
C TYR A 68 -11.79 -7.12 -9.60
N ASP A 69 -12.73 -7.59 -10.41
CA ASP A 69 -14.11 -7.83 -10.00
C ASP A 69 -14.26 -9.30 -9.57
N PRO A 70 -14.50 -9.59 -8.28
CA PRO A 70 -14.62 -10.96 -7.79
C PRO A 70 -15.93 -11.64 -8.20
N LEU A 71 -16.99 -10.90 -8.55
CA LEU A 71 -18.27 -11.46 -9.00
C LEU A 71 -18.16 -11.94 -10.44
N LEU A 72 -17.53 -11.13 -11.30
CA LEU A 72 -17.32 -11.46 -12.71
C LEU A 72 -16.04 -12.27 -12.95
N ASN A 73 -15.21 -12.44 -11.92
CA ASN A 73 -13.83 -12.89 -12.02
C ASN A 73 -13.00 -12.11 -13.04
N LEU A 74 -13.33 -10.85 -13.33
CA LEU A 74 -12.68 -10.06 -14.37
C LEU A 74 -11.46 -9.34 -13.79
N PHE A 75 -10.26 -9.64 -14.30
CA PHE A 75 -9.04 -8.88 -13.99
C PHE A 75 -8.68 -8.01 -15.18
N GLN A 76 -8.28 -6.77 -14.91
CA GLN A 76 -7.91 -5.81 -15.94
C GLN A 76 -6.61 -5.11 -15.57
N VAL A 77 -5.82 -4.81 -16.60
CA VAL A 77 -4.66 -3.92 -16.54
C VAL A 77 -4.95 -2.73 -17.46
N GLY A 78 -4.64 -1.53 -17.00
CA GLY A 78 -4.84 -0.33 -17.79
C GLY A 78 -3.84 0.78 -17.48
N ARG A 79 -3.84 1.81 -18.32
CA ARG A 79 -2.99 3.01 -18.20
C ARG A 79 -3.79 4.23 -18.61
N GLY A 80 -3.75 5.29 -17.80
CA GLY A 80 -4.64 6.43 -17.99
C GLY A 80 -6.10 5.98 -18.04
N ALA A 81 -6.82 6.34 -19.10
CA ALA A 81 -8.21 5.92 -19.33
C ALA A 81 -8.36 4.59 -20.10
N ALA A 82 -7.27 4.03 -20.63
CA ALA A 82 -7.31 2.83 -21.48
C ALA A 82 -7.26 1.53 -20.67
N ILE A 83 -7.97 0.51 -21.15
CA ILE A 83 -7.80 -0.89 -20.75
C ILE A 83 -6.82 -1.51 -21.74
N GLU A 84 -5.69 -1.97 -21.25
CA GLU A 84 -4.63 -2.56 -22.08
C GLU A 84 -4.84 -4.07 -22.25
N CYS A 85 -5.28 -4.75 -21.19
CA CYS A 85 -5.75 -6.13 -21.27
C CYS A 85 -6.78 -6.42 -20.19
N ALA A 86 -7.70 -7.33 -20.49
CA ALA A 86 -8.73 -7.78 -19.56
C ALA A 86 -9.16 -9.20 -19.91
N ASP A 87 -9.34 -10.05 -18.90
CA ASP A 87 -9.91 -11.38 -19.07
C ASP A 87 -10.42 -11.93 -17.72
N GLN A 88 -11.18 -13.02 -17.77
CA GLN A 88 -11.57 -13.77 -16.60
C GLN A 88 -10.37 -14.52 -15.98
N VAL A 89 -10.19 -14.33 -14.68
CA VAL A 89 -9.19 -15.02 -13.86
C VAL A 89 -9.55 -16.49 -13.74
N ARG A 90 -8.64 -17.34 -14.22
CA ARG A 90 -8.69 -18.80 -14.05
C ARG A 90 -7.41 -19.25 -13.37
N ALA A 91 -7.48 -19.47 -12.05
CA ALA A 91 -6.33 -19.95 -11.31
C ALA A 91 -5.94 -21.36 -11.79
N ALA A 92 -4.66 -21.58 -12.09
CA ALA A 92 -4.13 -22.82 -12.61
C ALA A 92 -3.24 -23.53 -11.60
N GLY A 93 -3.40 -24.85 -11.51
CA GLY A 93 -2.54 -25.72 -10.69
C GLY A 93 -2.74 -25.59 -9.17
N PRO A 94 -1.88 -26.25 -8.38
CA PRO A 94 -1.93 -26.22 -6.93
C PRO A 94 -1.46 -24.88 -6.36
N VAL A 95 -1.68 -24.68 -5.06
CA VAL A 95 -1.05 -23.58 -4.31
C VAL A 95 0.47 -23.81 -4.24
N ARG A 96 1.25 -22.76 -4.48
CA ARG A 96 2.72 -22.76 -4.47
C ARG A 96 3.25 -21.63 -3.60
N ARG A 97 4.48 -21.76 -3.12
CA ARG A 97 5.18 -20.75 -2.30
C ARG A 97 6.07 -19.88 -3.17
N PHE A 98 5.82 -18.59 -3.17
CA PHE A 98 6.60 -17.60 -3.91
C PHE A 98 7.49 -16.80 -2.96
N ARG A 99 8.69 -16.42 -3.41
CA ARG A 99 9.70 -15.75 -2.58
C ARG A 99 9.48 -14.25 -2.57
N PHE A 100 9.26 -13.69 -1.38
CA PHE A 100 9.42 -12.27 -1.09
C PHE A 100 10.75 -12.10 -0.34
N ASP A 101 11.26 -10.88 -0.22
CA ASP A 101 12.60 -10.63 0.35
C ASP A 101 12.81 -11.31 1.72
N GLU A 102 11.84 -11.19 2.63
CA GLU A 102 11.98 -11.67 4.02
C GLU A 102 10.96 -12.75 4.40
N ARG A 103 10.15 -13.21 3.44
CA ARG A 103 9.09 -14.20 3.69
C ARG A 103 8.69 -14.93 2.42
N THR A 104 7.82 -15.92 2.55
CA THR A 104 7.15 -16.54 1.39
C THR A 104 5.66 -16.22 1.39
N VAL A 105 5.06 -16.23 0.20
CA VAL A 105 3.62 -16.04 0.00
C VAL A 105 3.07 -17.22 -0.76
N ASP A 106 2.05 -17.86 -0.20
CA ASP A 106 1.28 -18.90 -0.88
C ASP A 106 0.38 -18.25 -1.94
N GLY A 107 0.41 -18.76 -3.16
CA GLY A 107 -0.38 -18.26 -4.28
C GLY A 107 -0.70 -19.33 -5.32
N ARG A 108 -1.55 -18.97 -6.28
CA ARG A 108 -1.83 -19.77 -7.47
C ARG A 108 -1.49 -18.96 -8.71
N TRP A 109 -0.94 -19.63 -9.71
CA TRP A 109 -0.76 -19.03 -11.03
C TRP A 109 -2.10 -18.58 -11.59
N VAL A 110 -2.10 -17.42 -12.23
CA VAL A 110 -3.26 -16.88 -12.91
C VAL A 110 -2.81 -16.60 -14.34
N PRO A 111 -2.72 -17.61 -15.22
CA PRO A 111 -2.35 -17.40 -16.61
C PRO A 111 -3.45 -16.63 -17.34
N GLY A 112 -3.05 -15.77 -18.27
CA GLY A 112 -3.96 -14.99 -19.10
C GLY A 112 -3.23 -13.98 -19.98
N PRO A 113 -3.95 -13.10 -20.71
CA PRO A 113 -3.34 -12.16 -21.65
C PRO A 113 -2.37 -11.17 -20.97
N TRP A 114 -2.57 -10.89 -19.68
CA TRP A 114 -1.67 -10.07 -18.89
C TRP A 114 -0.25 -10.64 -18.79
N ASP A 115 -0.03 -11.96 -18.89
CA ASP A 115 1.33 -12.51 -18.81
C ASP A 115 2.18 -12.06 -20.00
N ALA A 116 1.61 -12.04 -21.20
CA ALA A 116 2.28 -11.55 -22.39
C ALA A 116 2.46 -10.03 -22.32
N PHE A 117 1.40 -9.29 -22.01
CA PHE A 117 1.43 -7.83 -21.89
C PHE A 117 2.45 -7.35 -20.85
N ILE A 118 2.41 -7.89 -19.63
CA ILE A 118 3.31 -7.51 -18.53
C ILE A 118 4.75 -7.89 -18.87
N SER A 119 4.97 -9.04 -19.51
CA SER A 119 6.32 -9.46 -19.90
C SER A 119 6.91 -8.56 -20.98
N ASP A 120 6.10 -8.14 -21.95
CA ASP A 120 6.49 -7.20 -23.01
C ASP A 120 6.85 -5.83 -22.42
N VAL A 121 5.97 -5.27 -21.58
CA VAL A 121 6.23 -4.00 -20.89
C VAL A 121 7.52 -4.05 -20.07
N ALA A 122 7.75 -5.13 -19.32
CA ALA A 122 8.93 -5.27 -18.47
C ALA A 122 10.21 -5.73 -19.21
N GLY A 123 10.11 -6.07 -20.50
CA GLY A 123 11.21 -6.66 -21.27
C GLY A 123 11.73 -7.98 -20.68
N ARG A 124 10.91 -8.71 -19.92
CA ARG A 124 11.31 -9.95 -19.23
C ARG A 124 10.11 -10.82 -18.88
N ASN A 125 10.35 -12.13 -18.76
CA ASN A 125 9.29 -13.08 -18.39
C ASN A 125 8.79 -12.84 -16.96
N LEU A 126 7.58 -12.32 -16.86
CA LEU A 126 6.85 -12.17 -15.60
C LEU A 126 5.52 -12.92 -15.67
N ARG A 127 5.04 -13.35 -14.51
CA ARG A 127 3.79 -14.10 -14.39
C ARG A 127 2.95 -13.58 -13.25
N LEU A 128 1.64 -13.52 -13.47
CA LEU A 128 0.67 -13.09 -12.47
C LEU A 128 0.34 -14.24 -11.51
N VAL A 129 0.36 -13.92 -10.21
CA VAL A 129 -0.02 -14.83 -9.13
C VAL A 129 -1.13 -14.18 -8.33
N ARG A 130 -2.15 -14.97 -7.98
CA ARG A 130 -3.15 -14.59 -6.97
C ARG A 130 -2.79 -15.21 -5.63
N CYS A 131 -2.84 -14.42 -4.56
CA CYS A 131 -2.64 -14.92 -3.20
C CYS A 131 -3.63 -16.03 -2.87
N ALA A 132 -3.15 -17.10 -2.21
CA ALA A 132 -3.99 -18.20 -1.77
C ALA A 132 -4.85 -17.83 -0.56
N ARG A 133 -4.48 -16.77 0.16
CA ARG A 133 -5.21 -16.22 1.31
C ARG A 133 -5.36 -14.71 1.17
N PRO A 134 -6.51 -14.13 1.57
CA PRO A 134 -6.69 -12.68 1.63
C PRO A 134 -5.57 -12.01 2.44
N GLY A 135 -5.12 -10.83 2.02
CA GLY A 135 -4.04 -10.09 2.68
C GLY A 135 -2.62 -10.62 2.42
N GLY A 136 -2.48 -11.71 1.65
CA GLY A 136 -1.20 -12.37 1.43
C GLY A 136 -0.13 -11.51 0.75
N GLY A 137 -0.51 -10.55 -0.09
CA GLY A 137 0.43 -9.69 -0.85
C GLY A 137 0.79 -8.37 -0.16
N GLY A 138 0.28 -8.11 1.05
CA GLY A 138 0.71 -7.00 1.90
C GLY A 138 2.18 -7.09 2.32
N ASP A 139 2.69 -6.12 3.08
CA ASP A 139 4.05 -6.20 3.64
C ASP A 139 4.03 -6.91 4.99
N ILE A 140 4.07 -6.16 6.10
CA ILE A 140 4.16 -6.71 7.46
C ILE A 140 2.79 -6.71 8.15
N HIS A 141 2.11 -5.56 8.19
CA HIS A 141 0.81 -5.40 8.84
C HIS A 141 -0.32 -5.12 7.83
N PRO A 142 -1.57 -5.51 8.16
CA PRO A 142 -2.68 -5.51 7.22
C PRO A 142 -3.17 -4.11 6.80
N VAL A 143 -2.93 -3.09 7.63
CA VAL A 143 -3.35 -1.71 7.37
C VAL A 143 -2.17 -0.77 7.60
N THR A 144 -2.12 0.31 6.82
CA THR A 144 -1.09 1.33 6.91
C THR A 144 -1.70 2.73 6.92
N ILE A 145 -1.14 3.61 7.74
CA ILE A 145 -1.67 4.94 8.03
C ILE A 145 -0.57 5.99 7.85
N LEU A 146 -0.98 7.19 7.44
CA LEU A 146 -0.17 8.41 7.44
C LEU A 146 -1.06 9.61 7.78
N SER A 147 -0.52 10.64 8.42
CA SER A 147 -1.24 11.89 8.60
C SER A 147 -0.96 12.89 7.47
N THR A 148 -1.95 13.73 7.15
CA THR A 148 -1.79 14.85 6.20
C THR A 148 -0.67 15.80 6.62
N ALA A 149 -0.53 16.09 7.92
CA ALA A 149 0.54 16.93 8.45
C ALA A 149 1.94 16.29 8.28
N SER A 150 2.09 14.98 8.51
CA SER A 150 3.33 14.26 8.21
C SER A 150 3.71 14.36 6.74
N LEU A 151 2.75 14.20 5.83
CA LEU A 151 2.98 14.36 4.40
C LEU A 151 3.43 15.78 4.05
N ALA A 152 2.71 16.79 4.54
CA ALA A 152 3.00 18.20 4.29
C ALA A 152 4.40 18.61 4.79
N SER A 153 4.90 17.99 5.86
CA SER A 153 6.24 18.24 6.38
C SER A 153 7.38 17.92 5.40
N LEU A 154 7.12 17.09 4.38
CA LEU A 154 8.11 16.77 3.34
C LEU A 154 8.25 17.89 2.28
N GLY A 155 7.30 18.82 2.23
CA GLY A 155 7.30 19.95 1.30
C GLY A 155 6.82 19.55 -0.10
N THR A 156 7.59 19.94 -1.11
CA THR A 156 7.22 19.81 -2.53
C THR A 156 8.13 18.85 -3.29
N GLU A 157 7.58 18.30 -4.36
CA GLU A 157 8.26 17.65 -5.47
C GLU A 157 9.18 18.62 -6.23
N ALA A 158 9.98 18.08 -7.15
CA ALA A 158 10.88 18.87 -8.01
C ALA A 158 10.12 19.81 -8.96
N ASP A 159 8.86 19.52 -9.29
CA ASP A 159 7.98 20.38 -10.09
C ASP A 159 7.17 21.40 -9.27
N GLY A 160 7.46 21.51 -7.96
CA GLY A 160 6.82 22.45 -7.05
C GLY A 160 5.46 22.00 -6.52
N GLN A 161 4.91 20.86 -6.96
CA GLN A 161 3.67 20.32 -6.37
C GLN A 161 3.95 19.72 -4.98
N PRO A 162 2.95 19.63 -4.08
CA PRO A 162 3.13 18.90 -2.82
C PRO A 162 3.58 17.46 -3.06
N VAL A 163 4.42 16.93 -2.16
CA VAL A 163 4.89 15.54 -2.25
C VAL A 163 3.71 14.58 -2.39
N ASP A 164 3.76 13.71 -3.40
CA ASP A 164 2.66 12.80 -3.73
C ASP A 164 2.57 11.67 -2.70
N VAL A 165 1.43 11.60 -2.00
CA VAL A 165 1.14 10.58 -0.98
C VAL A 165 1.32 9.14 -1.50
N ARG A 166 1.10 8.92 -2.80
CA ARG A 166 1.13 7.59 -3.41
C ARG A 166 2.56 7.03 -3.47
N ARG A 167 3.61 7.85 -3.29
CA ARG A 167 5.00 7.40 -3.10
C ARG A 167 5.13 6.40 -1.96
N PHE A 168 4.37 6.61 -0.89
CA PHE A 168 4.45 5.82 0.33
C PHE A 168 3.65 4.52 0.29
N ARG A 169 2.80 4.36 -0.74
CA ARG A 169 2.01 3.15 -1.02
C ARG A 169 1.11 2.68 0.14
N LEU A 170 0.69 3.62 0.97
CA LEU A 170 -0.13 3.36 2.17
C LEU A 170 -1.63 3.35 1.86
N ASN A 171 -2.42 2.95 2.85
CA ASN A 171 -3.85 2.73 2.69
C ASN A 171 -4.71 3.89 3.17
N LEU A 172 -4.44 4.42 4.36
CA LEU A 172 -5.25 5.48 4.98
C LEU A 172 -4.39 6.73 5.15
N THR A 173 -4.88 7.85 4.63
CA THR A 173 -4.38 9.19 5.00
C THR A 173 -5.40 9.82 5.95
N LEU A 174 -4.95 10.26 7.12
CA LEU A 174 -5.81 10.85 8.15
C LEU A 174 -5.52 12.35 8.28
N ASP A 175 -6.56 13.15 8.35
CA ASP A 175 -6.46 14.55 8.78
C ASP A 175 -6.68 14.61 10.29
N VAL A 176 -5.59 14.78 11.03
CA VAL A 176 -5.55 14.68 12.51
C VAL A 176 -4.87 15.90 13.10
N GLY A 177 -5.14 17.07 12.52
CA GLY A 177 -4.56 18.36 12.90
C GLY A 177 -3.23 18.65 12.19
N THR A 178 -2.56 19.71 12.62
CA THR A 178 -1.40 20.30 11.91
C THR A 178 -0.05 19.80 12.41
N THR A 179 0.00 19.07 13.53
CA THR A 179 1.25 18.56 14.10
C THR A 179 1.76 17.36 13.29
N PRO A 180 2.93 17.44 12.63
CA PRO A 180 3.52 16.31 11.94
C PRO A 180 3.81 15.15 12.88
N PHE A 181 3.74 13.93 12.36
CA PHE A 181 4.08 12.69 13.06
C PHE A 181 3.21 12.36 14.27
N ARG A 182 2.02 12.98 14.39
CA ARG A 182 1.07 12.71 15.46
C ARG A 182 0.71 11.21 15.53
N GLU A 183 0.65 10.52 14.39
CA GLU A 183 0.37 9.09 14.32
C GLU A 183 1.36 8.23 15.12
N ASP A 184 2.59 8.69 15.33
CA ASP A 184 3.60 7.93 16.08
C ASP A 184 3.25 7.85 17.56
N THR A 185 2.61 8.89 18.10
CA THR A 185 2.15 8.97 19.50
C THR A 185 1.05 7.97 19.82
N TRP A 186 0.48 7.33 18.78
CA TRP A 186 -0.57 6.33 18.93
C TRP A 186 -0.04 4.90 18.95
N THR A 187 1.26 4.69 18.79
CA THR A 187 1.89 3.36 18.82
C THR A 187 1.45 2.58 20.06
N GLY A 188 0.92 1.37 19.85
CA GLY A 188 0.43 0.49 20.91
C GLY A 188 -1.03 0.73 21.33
N ARG A 189 -1.61 1.89 20.99
CA ARG A 189 -3.01 2.27 21.26
C ARG A 189 -3.94 1.83 20.14
N SER A 190 -5.24 1.79 20.43
CA SER A 190 -6.29 1.56 19.45
C SER A 190 -6.97 2.88 19.06
N ILE A 191 -7.23 3.03 17.77
CA ILE A 191 -8.08 4.08 17.21
C ILE A 191 -9.33 3.45 16.60
N THR A 192 -10.44 4.16 16.69
CA THR A 192 -11.65 3.86 15.93
C THR A 192 -11.65 4.75 14.69
N VAL A 193 -11.86 4.15 13.52
CA VAL A 193 -11.96 4.85 12.23
C VAL A 193 -13.25 4.40 11.58
N GLY A 194 -14.26 5.27 11.57
CA GLY A 194 -15.62 4.87 11.21
C GLY A 194 -16.10 3.69 12.07
N ASN A 195 -16.39 2.55 11.45
CA ASN A 195 -16.83 1.34 12.15
C ASN A 195 -15.71 0.31 12.40
N CYS A 196 -14.45 0.67 12.11
CA CYS A 196 -13.29 -0.20 12.25
C CYS A 196 -12.46 0.20 13.48
N VAL A 197 -11.91 -0.77 14.21
CA VAL A 197 -10.94 -0.50 15.29
C VAL A 197 -9.58 -1.03 14.87
N LEU A 198 -8.58 -0.16 14.88
CA LEU A 198 -7.21 -0.43 14.46
C LEU A 198 -6.26 -0.21 15.62
N ARG A 199 -5.34 -1.15 15.86
CA ARG A 199 -4.25 -0.99 16.82
C ARG A 199 -3.00 -0.51 16.10
N LEU A 200 -2.57 0.72 16.36
CA LEU A 200 -1.33 1.22 15.76
C LEU A 200 -0.13 0.46 16.27
N ARG A 201 0.78 0.20 15.35
CA ARG A 201 2.08 -0.39 15.55
C ARG A 201 3.15 0.65 15.24
N GLY A 202 4.40 0.21 15.21
CA GLY A 202 5.53 1.11 14.94
C GLY A 202 5.49 1.71 13.53
N GLY A 203 6.37 2.70 13.34
CA GLY A 203 6.56 3.35 12.06
C GLY A 203 7.03 2.40 10.96
N ILE A 204 6.74 2.74 9.71
CA ILE A 204 7.08 1.93 8.55
C ILE A 204 8.47 2.31 8.03
N PRO A 205 9.46 1.38 8.03
CA PRO A 205 10.76 1.63 7.41
C PRO A 205 10.59 1.87 5.91
N ARG A 206 11.23 2.93 5.40
CA ARG A 206 11.14 3.27 3.97
C ARG A 206 12.35 2.75 3.20
N CYS A 207 12.04 2.02 2.13
CA CYS A 207 13.02 1.50 1.16
C CYS A 207 13.00 2.34 -0.12
N VAL A 208 13.87 1.99 -1.08
CA VAL A 208 14.05 2.71 -2.35
C VAL A 208 12.76 2.89 -3.17
N ALA A 209 11.71 2.11 -2.91
CA ALA A 209 10.43 2.25 -3.58
C ALA A 209 9.86 3.67 -3.49
N VAL A 210 10.03 4.37 -2.36
CA VAL A 210 9.47 5.72 -2.15
C VAL A 210 10.16 6.80 -2.99
N GLU A 211 11.35 6.52 -3.51
CA GLU A 211 12.09 7.45 -4.36
C GLU A 211 11.40 7.65 -5.71
N ASN A 212 10.63 6.67 -6.19
CA ASN A 212 9.98 6.71 -7.49
C ASN A 212 8.68 7.51 -7.43
N ARG A 213 8.60 8.57 -8.23
CA ARG A 213 7.37 9.35 -8.36
C ARG A 213 6.28 8.50 -9.02
N PRO A 214 5.02 8.52 -8.53
CA PRO A 214 4.02 7.54 -8.95
C PRO A 214 3.62 7.58 -10.43
N HIS A 215 3.70 8.73 -11.10
CA HIS A 215 3.15 8.88 -12.45
C HIS A 215 4.19 8.78 -13.57
N ASP A 216 5.46 9.01 -13.29
CA ASP A 216 6.54 9.00 -14.28
C ASP A 216 7.84 8.33 -13.80
N GLY A 217 7.90 7.88 -12.54
CA GLY A 217 9.08 7.22 -11.98
C GLY A 217 10.23 8.17 -11.64
N ASP A 218 10.05 9.50 -11.68
CA ASP A 218 11.10 10.46 -11.37
C ASP A 218 11.63 10.27 -9.92
N ARG A 219 12.96 10.28 -9.79
CA ARG A 219 13.71 10.11 -8.53
C ARG A 219 14.52 11.34 -8.13
N ALA A 220 14.27 12.50 -8.75
CA ALA A 220 14.95 13.77 -8.44
C ALA A 220 14.76 14.16 -6.97
N LEU A 221 13.55 13.97 -6.43
CA LEU A 221 13.32 14.09 -4.99
C LEU A 221 13.91 12.89 -4.25
N GLN A 222 14.97 13.13 -3.47
CA GLN A 222 15.56 12.14 -2.57
C GLN A 222 14.70 12.01 -1.30
N VAL A 223 13.62 11.23 -1.37
CA VAL A 223 12.55 11.17 -0.36
C VAL A 223 13.07 10.64 0.98
N GLN A 224 13.88 9.58 1.01
CA GLN A 224 14.43 9.09 2.27
C GLN A 224 15.33 10.12 2.96
N ARG A 225 16.13 10.86 2.17
CA ARG A 225 16.94 11.96 2.68
C ARG A 225 16.06 13.06 3.27
N ARG A 226 14.97 13.44 2.57
CA ARG A 226 14.02 14.44 3.08
C ARG A 226 13.37 14.00 4.39
N ILE A 227 12.94 12.73 4.50
CA ILE A 227 12.39 12.21 5.77
C ILE A 227 13.45 12.31 6.87
N ARG A 228 14.70 11.92 6.59
CA ARG A 228 15.81 12.01 7.56
C ARG A 228 16.05 13.45 8.02
N GLU A 229 15.98 14.43 7.13
CA GLU A 229 16.16 15.84 7.45
C GLU A 229 15.05 16.37 8.37
N VAL A 230 13.81 15.94 8.16
CA VAL A 230 12.65 16.46 8.91
C VAL A 230 12.50 15.81 10.30
N ARG A 231 12.83 14.51 10.46
CA ARG A 231 12.58 13.78 11.72
C ARG A 231 13.74 12.92 12.23
N GLY A 232 14.90 13.01 11.60
CA GLY A 232 16.09 12.23 11.97
C GLY A 232 16.10 10.81 11.40
N ALA A 233 17.22 10.11 11.61
CA ALA A 233 17.38 8.72 11.23
C ALA A 233 16.93 7.78 12.35
N THR A 234 16.49 6.58 11.97
CA THR A 234 16.17 5.50 12.90
C THR A 234 17.14 4.33 12.68
N PRO A 235 17.72 3.76 13.74
CA PRO A 235 18.54 2.56 13.61
C PRO A 235 17.74 1.40 13.00
N SER A 236 18.37 0.63 12.10
CA SER A 236 17.84 -0.63 11.60
C SER A 236 18.95 -1.67 11.49
N ARG A 237 18.58 -2.94 11.34
CA ARG A 237 19.52 -4.06 11.15
C ARG A 237 20.42 -3.92 9.91
N TRP A 238 20.01 -3.10 8.94
CA TRP A 238 20.73 -2.87 7.68
C TRP A 238 21.42 -1.49 7.63
N GLY A 239 21.54 -0.80 8.77
CA GLY A 239 22.08 0.56 8.88
C GLY A 239 21.00 1.61 9.17
N PRO A 240 21.33 2.91 9.10
CA PRO A 240 20.36 3.98 9.30
C PRO A 240 19.20 3.88 8.30
N SER A 241 17.97 3.80 8.80
CA SER A 241 16.74 3.85 8.03
C SER A 241 15.95 5.11 8.40
N VAL A 242 14.82 5.32 7.75
CA VAL A 242 13.85 6.35 8.12
C VAL A 242 12.47 5.73 8.26
N LEU A 243 11.75 6.16 9.29
CA LEU A 243 10.36 5.78 9.51
C LEU A 243 9.44 6.88 9.00
N PHE A 244 8.38 6.49 8.30
CA PHE A 244 7.36 7.43 7.87
C PHE A 244 6.03 6.70 7.76
N GLY A 245 4.93 7.26 8.27
CA GLY A 245 3.67 6.52 8.44
C GLY A 245 3.77 5.34 9.42
N ALA A 246 2.62 4.75 9.76
CA ALA A 246 2.49 3.72 10.78
C ALA A 246 1.81 2.46 10.26
N TYR A 247 2.24 1.31 10.77
CA TYR A 247 1.53 0.06 10.60
C TYR A 247 0.34 -0.02 11.57
N ALA A 248 -0.68 -0.79 11.21
CA ALA A 248 -1.80 -1.07 12.10
C ALA A 248 -2.33 -2.50 11.93
N ASP A 249 -2.68 -3.11 13.06
CA ASP A 249 -3.43 -4.36 13.09
C ASP A 249 -4.93 -4.08 13.22
N VAL A 250 -5.74 -5.01 12.71
CA VAL A 250 -7.20 -4.93 12.79
C VAL A 250 -7.65 -5.57 14.09
N VAL A 251 -8.25 -4.78 14.98
CA VAL A 251 -8.88 -5.26 16.22
C VAL A 251 -10.34 -5.62 15.96
N LEU A 252 -11.06 -4.73 15.26
CA LEU A 252 -12.44 -4.94 14.84
C LEU A 252 -12.56 -4.62 13.36
N SER A 253 -13.10 -5.58 12.61
CA SER A 253 -13.38 -5.42 11.18
C SER A 253 -14.48 -4.39 10.96
N GLY A 254 -14.43 -3.68 9.85
CA GLY A 254 -15.40 -2.63 9.58
C GLY A 254 -15.21 -1.99 8.23
N ARG A 255 -16.20 -1.20 7.83
CA ARG A 255 -16.10 -0.33 6.68
C ARG A 255 -15.52 1.01 7.11
N VAL A 256 -14.62 1.54 6.30
CA VAL A 256 -14.06 2.88 6.44
C VAL A 256 -14.37 3.66 5.17
N LYS A 257 -14.81 4.91 5.32
CA LYS A 257 -15.08 5.86 4.23
C LYS A 257 -14.22 7.11 4.39
N VAL A 258 -13.99 7.81 3.29
CA VAL A 258 -13.48 9.19 3.35
C VAL A 258 -14.46 10.04 4.14
N GLY A 259 -13.94 10.89 5.03
CA GLY A 259 -14.71 11.71 5.96
C GLY A 259 -15.12 11.03 7.27
N ASP A 260 -14.92 9.72 7.42
CA ASP A 260 -15.23 9.04 8.69
C ASP A 260 -14.39 9.63 9.85
N PRO A 261 -14.97 9.77 11.05
CA PRO A 261 -14.24 10.29 12.20
C PRO A 261 -13.15 9.30 12.64
N VAL A 262 -12.04 9.86 13.10
CA VAL A 262 -10.96 9.16 13.78
C VAL A 262 -11.06 9.48 15.26
N GLN A 263 -11.20 8.44 16.07
CA GLN A 263 -11.35 8.57 17.51
C GLN A 263 -10.26 7.80 18.25
N LEU A 264 -9.75 8.38 19.32
CA LEU A 264 -8.72 7.80 20.16
C LEU A 264 -9.30 7.54 21.56
N ALA A 265 -9.11 6.33 22.08
CA ALA A 265 -9.45 6.04 23.47
C ALA A 265 -8.50 6.82 24.39
N THR A 266 -9.03 7.71 25.23
CA THR A 266 -8.28 8.45 26.24
C THR A 266 -7.82 7.55 27.36
#